data_AF-A0AAW2URB7-F1
#
_entry.id   AF-A0AAW2URB7-F1
#
_cell.length_a   1.000
_cell.length_b   1.000
_cell.length_c   1.000
_cell.angle_alpha   90.00
_cell.angle_beta   90.00
_cell.angle_gamma   90.00
#
_symmetry.space_group_name_H-M   'P 1'
#
loop_
_entity.id
_entity.type
_entity.pdbx_description
1 polymer ?
#
loop_
_entity_poly.entity_id
_entity_poly.type
_entity_poly.pdbx_seq_one_letter_code
_entity_poly.pdbx_strand_id
1 'polypeptide(L)'
;MLQLFLCEPAGDENNGNNDSCKRWRSLLDELESVIWSLMSSGGQSEARLWLCNTLSGISSINSRRQRDLFVNLLRSKPIKWHLASQLLQLIFENQPQKVGPIIAKKSYKLENFFKGNPRRILQWFSNFAGSGDFEHGKGAKALSQFAFVNRDICWEELEWKGKHGQSPAMVATKPHYFLDLDVQRTVENFLEYVPEFWSSNEFSESLKDGDILFIDTKYFVNWFTDLMYKEELEELWDVIEEFLMEQSFSFLCHHLLIILEEQDFHLFLDLIPKYLKPKSESIASGNASDWLEIVLSKYRGSSTIDQLLLLNAVTNQARQLLRLVREEGSEEEKEKIKNLVFQICDSSSYTNDLAPLMEEVSKRKPLESITRLGVHSWAIHFRLSEELRTPESWESLFISNGIKFRKSDKYTLLHDDEFSEDCGSDYDGRSSWSPKHKKRRKHKRKRKRNLDSAESYEDELVDFSLTNNRRDLQSKAGDWLLSTDGYSTTWSSLGVCGSFNLLRCSGNALA
;
A
#
# COMPACT_ATOMS: atom_id res chain seq x y z
N MET A 1 -20.98 -4.85 -10.52
CA MET A 1 -21.88 -3.87 -11.19
C MET A 1 -21.15 -2.91 -12.12
N LEU A 2 -20.06 -2.26 -11.72
CA LEU A 2 -19.31 -1.35 -12.61
C LEU A 2 -18.81 -2.01 -13.91
N GLN A 3 -18.41 -3.29 -13.88
CA GLN A 3 -18.02 -4.03 -15.09
C GLN A 3 -19.18 -4.27 -16.06
N LEU A 4 -20.38 -4.54 -15.53
CA LEU A 4 -21.59 -4.72 -16.35
C LEU A 4 -21.99 -3.40 -17.06
N PHE A 5 -21.58 -2.27 -16.49
CA PHE A 5 -21.83 -0.93 -17.04
C PHE A 5 -20.83 -0.49 -18.13
N LEU A 6 -19.59 -0.99 -18.09
CA LEU A 6 -18.58 -0.69 -19.11
C LEU A 6 -18.74 -1.52 -20.38
N CYS A 7 -19.55 -2.58 -20.34
CA CYS A 7 -19.98 -3.31 -21.53
C CYS A 7 -21.14 -2.54 -22.19
N GLU A 8 -21.07 -2.28 -23.50
CA GLU A 8 -22.17 -1.65 -24.24
C GLU A 8 -23.46 -2.47 -24.03
N PRO A 9 -24.58 -1.82 -23.65
CA PRO A 9 -25.86 -2.52 -23.61
C PRO A 9 -26.25 -2.91 -25.04
N ALA A 10 -26.64 -4.17 -25.24
CA ALA A 10 -27.38 -4.57 -26.43
C ALA A 10 -28.73 -3.84 -26.37
N GLY A 11 -28.86 -2.75 -27.14
CA GLY A 11 -30.02 -1.89 -27.09
C GLY A 11 -31.26 -2.57 -27.64
N ASP A 12 -32.30 -2.65 -26.83
CA ASP A 12 -33.68 -2.61 -27.31
C ASP A 12 -34.31 -1.33 -26.75
N GLU A 13 -34.74 -0.46 -27.66
CA GLU A 13 -35.43 0.80 -27.37
C GLU A 13 -36.81 0.49 -26.77
N ASN A 14 -36.90 0.37 -25.46
CA ASN A 14 -38.18 0.42 -24.77
C ASN A 14 -38.21 1.62 -23.81
N ASN A 15 -39.17 2.51 -24.09
CA ASN A 15 -39.48 3.69 -23.27
C ASN A 15 -39.94 3.26 -21.87
N GLY A 16 -38.97 3.08 -20.97
CA GLY A 16 -39.18 2.91 -19.53
C GLY A 16 -39.62 4.22 -18.86
N ASN A 17 -40.37 4.07 -17.77
CA ASN A 17 -41.13 5.14 -17.11
C ASN A 17 -40.23 6.24 -16.50
N ASN A 18 -40.16 7.42 -17.13
CA ASN A 18 -39.27 8.54 -16.75
C ASN A 18 -39.41 8.98 -15.27
N ASP A 19 -40.56 8.76 -14.64
CA ASP A 19 -40.82 9.20 -13.26
C ASP A 19 -40.29 8.24 -12.19
N SER A 20 -40.18 6.93 -12.45
CA SER A 20 -39.52 5.98 -11.53
C SER A 20 -38.02 6.26 -11.46
N CYS A 21 -37.39 6.49 -12.62
CA CYS A 21 -35.98 6.84 -12.71
C CYS A 21 -35.65 8.16 -11.98
N LYS A 22 -36.51 9.18 -12.06
CA LYS A 22 -36.33 10.44 -11.32
C LYS A 22 -36.39 10.24 -9.80
N ARG A 23 -37.37 9.47 -9.31
CA ARG A 23 -37.52 9.17 -7.88
C ARG A 23 -36.34 8.37 -7.35
N TRP A 24 -35.87 7.39 -8.10
CA TRP A 24 -34.69 6.61 -7.73
C TRP A 24 -33.43 7.48 -7.66
N ARG A 25 -33.27 8.44 -8.58
CA ARG A 25 -32.16 9.40 -8.54
C ARG A 25 -32.20 10.29 -7.33
N SER A 26 -33.37 10.85 -6.99
CA SER A 26 -33.47 11.70 -5.80
C SER A 26 -33.10 10.92 -4.54
N LEU A 27 -33.49 9.65 -4.46
CA LEU A 27 -33.12 8.78 -3.34
C LEU A 27 -31.61 8.50 -3.28
N LEU A 28 -30.96 8.28 -4.42
CA LEU A 28 -29.49 8.13 -4.45
C LEU A 28 -28.75 9.42 -4.15
N ASP A 29 -29.20 10.55 -4.69
CA ASP A 29 -28.60 11.86 -4.43
C ASP A 29 -28.76 12.23 -2.93
N GLU A 30 -29.89 11.86 -2.32
CA GLU A 30 -30.13 12.02 -0.89
C GLU A 30 -29.23 11.07 -0.06
N LEU A 31 -29.12 9.80 -0.45
CA LEU A 31 -28.24 8.84 0.22
C LEU A 31 -26.76 9.25 0.10
N GLU A 32 -26.34 9.72 -1.06
CA GLU A 32 -25.01 10.29 -1.32
C GLU A 32 -24.73 11.46 -0.37
N SER A 33 -25.66 12.40 -0.25
CA SER A 33 -25.55 13.56 0.64
C SER A 33 -25.42 13.15 2.12
N VAL A 34 -26.21 12.17 2.57
CA VAL A 34 -26.16 11.68 3.96
C VAL A 34 -24.84 10.97 4.25
N ILE A 35 -24.38 10.10 3.34
CA ILE A 35 -23.07 9.43 3.46
C ILE A 35 -21.95 10.46 3.51
N TRP A 36 -22.00 11.46 2.63
CA TRP A 36 -21.00 12.51 2.58
C TRP A 36 -20.99 13.35 3.86
N SER A 37 -22.17 13.70 4.40
CA SER A 37 -22.30 14.42 5.67
C SER A 37 -21.62 13.66 6.81
N LEU A 38 -21.83 12.34 6.90
CA LEU A 38 -21.20 11.48 7.90
C LEU A 38 -19.68 11.44 7.74
N MET A 39 -19.18 11.28 6.51
CA MET A 39 -17.75 11.31 6.24
C MET A 39 -17.12 12.67 6.57
N SER A 40 -17.85 13.77 6.36
CA SER A 40 -17.34 15.13 6.58
C SER A 40 -17.30 15.54 8.05
N SER A 41 -18.19 15.02 8.90
CA SER A 41 -18.32 15.44 10.30
C SER A 41 -17.30 14.81 11.25
N GLY A 42 -16.70 13.67 10.87
CA GLY A 42 -15.70 12.97 11.69
C GLY A 42 -14.74 12.03 10.94
N GLY A 43 -15.11 11.57 9.74
CA GLY A 43 -14.37 10.54 9.00
C GLY A 43 -13.45 11.05 7.87
N GLN A 44 -13.25 12.36 7.71
CA GLN A 44 -12.57 12.89 6.52
C GLN A 44 -11.11 12.47 6.44
N SER A 45 -10.42 12.44 7.58
CA SER A 45 -9.04 11.96 7.68
C SER A 45 -8.93 10.45 7.40
N GLU A 46 -9.92 9.67 7.84
CA GLU A 46 -9.99 8.24 7.58
C GLU A 46 -10.28 7.95 6.10
N ALA A 47 -11.24 8.67 5.50
CA ALA A 47 -11.55 8.59 4.08
C ALA A 47 -10.33 8.93 3.21
N ARG A 48 -9.55 9.93 3.63
CA ARG A 48 -8.29 10.29 2.97
C ARG A 48 -7.28 9.15 3.08
N LEU A 49 -7.11 8.56 4.26
CA LEU A 49 -6.22 7.42 4.44
C LEU A 49 -6.62 6.25 3.55
N TRP A 50 -7.91 5.94 3.46
CA TRP A 50 -8.41 4.90 2.57
C TRP A 50 -8.08 5.17 1.10
N LEU A 51 -8.18 6.44 0.66
CA LEU A 51 -7.78 6.83 -0.69
C LEU A 51 -6.28 6.66 -0.89
N CYS A 52 -5.43 7.11 0.04
CA CYS A 52 -3.98 6.89 0.00
C CYS A 52 -3.62 5.40 -0.11
N ASN A 53 -4.28 4.54 0.66
CA ASN A 53 -4.08 3.09 0.63
C ASN A 53 -4.55 2.45 -0.68
N THR A 54 -5.56 3.03 -1.33
CA THR A 54 -6.03 2.52 -2.63
C THR A 54 -5.11 2.98 -3.75
N LEU A 55 -4.60 4.22 -3.66
CA LEU A 55 -3.59 4.78 -4.56
C LEU A 55 -2.27 3.99 -4.50
N SER A 56 -1.81 3.63 -3.30
CA SER A 56 -0.57 2.88 -3.09
C SER A 56 -0.59 1.50 -3.78
N GLY A 57 -1.78 0.94 -4.02
CA GLY A 57 -1.98 -0.32 -4.73
C GLY A 57 -1.97 -0.24 -6.27
N ILE A 58 -1.77 0.94 -6.88
CA ILE A 58 -1.75 1.09 -8.33
C ILE A 58 -0.48 0.44 -8.90
N SER A 59 -0.67 -0.59 -9.73
CA SER A 59 0.44 -1.40 -10.27
C SER A 59 0.93 -0.93 -11.66
N SER A 60 0.22 -0.02 -12.32
CA SER A 60 0.55 0.42 -13.69
C SER A 60 1.64 1.51 -13.75
N ILE A 61 1.92 2.15 -12.62
CA ILE A 61 2.95 3.18 -12.50
C ILE A 61 4.29 2.45 -12.32
N ASN A 62 5.19 2.65 -13.29
CA ASN A 62 6.54 2.11 -13.21
C ASN A 62 7.51 3.08 -12.51
N SER A 63 8.71 2.60 -12.16
CA SER A 63 9.72 3.37 -11.43
C SER A 63 10.09 4.71 -12.08
N ARG A 64 10.09 4.79 -13.42
CA ARG A 64 10.39 6.05 -14.12
C ARG A 64 9.26 7.06 -13.97
N ARG A 65 8.01 6.61 -14.10
CA ARG A 65 6.84 7.47 -13.98
C ARG A 65 6.57 7.92 -12.54
N GLN A 66 6.80 7.06 -11.54
CA GLN A 66 6.69 7.49 -10.14
C GLN A 66 7.72 8.57 -9.82
N ARG A 67 8.97 8.41 -10.27
CA ARG A 67 10.01 9.43 -10.13
C ARG A 67 9.54 10.75 -10.75
N ASP A 68 9.11 10.73 -12.01
CA ASP A 68 8.66 11.94 -12.70
C ASP A 68 7.47 12.61 -11.98
N LEU A 69 6.54 11.81 -11.44
CA LEU A 69 5.38 12.28 -10.67
C LEU A 69 5.82 13.00 -9.39
N PHE A 70 6.64 12.36 -8.55
CA PHE A 70 7.08 12.95 -7.28
C PHE A 70 8.06 14.11 -7.47
N VAL A 71 8.95 14.05 -8.46
CA VAL A 71 9.85 15.18 -8.80
C VAL A 71 9.04 16.39 -9.29
N ASN A 72 8.04 16.18 -10.14
CA ASN A 72 7.16 17.26 -10.57
C ASN A 72 6.37 17.85 -9.40
N LEU A 73 5.93 17.02 -8.46
CA LEU A 73 5.30 17.50 -7.23
C LEU A 73 6.28 18.35 -6.41
N LEU A 74 7.50 17.88 -6.14
CA LEU A 74 8.53 18.61 -5.38
C LEU A 74 8.95 19.94 -6.01
N ARG A 75 8.98 20.02 -7.34
CA ARG A 75 9.35 21.22 -8.11
C ARG A 75 8.18 22.17 -8.36
N SER A 76 6.94 21.74 -8.13
CA SER A 76 5.77 22.59 -8.33
C SER A 76 5.74 23.72 -7.30
N LYS A 77 5.18 24.88 -7.67
CA LYS A 77 5.06 26.06 -6.78
C LYS A 77 3.69 26.10 -6.10
N PRO A 78 3.57 26.56 -4.84
CA PRO A 78 4.63 26.97 -3.92
C PRO A 78 5.51 25.78 -3.48
N ILE A 79 6.71 26.03 -2.92
CA ILE A 79 7.62 24.95 -2.49
C ILE A 79 6.98 24.15 -1.37
N LYS A 80 6.96 22.81 -1.52
CA LYS A 80 6.40 21.88 -0.54
C LYS A 80 7.44 21.48 0.48
N TRP A 81 7.72 22.38 1.43
CA TRP A 81 8.75 22.18 2.47
C TRP A 81 8.53 20.91 3.28
N HIS A 82 7.28 20.62 3.68
CA HIS A 82 6.95 19.42 4.44
C HIS A 82 7.20 18.13 3.65
N LEU A 83 6.85 18.11 2.36
CA LEU A 83 7.10 16.98 1.46
C LEU A 83 8.60 16.73 1.27
N ALA A 84 9.37 17.80 0.97
CA ALA A 84 10.81 17.70 0.80
C ALA A 84 11.50 17.24 2.10
N SER A 85 11.09 17.79 3.24
CA SER A 85 11.58 17.38 4.55
C SER A 85 11.35 15.89 4.81
N GLN A 86 10.13 15.40 4.59
CA GLN A 86 9.81 13.99 4.81
C GLN A 86 10.60 13.08 3.87
N LEU A 87 10.73 13.46 2.60
CA LEU A 87 11.50 12.69 1.64
C LEU A 87 12.98 12.60 2.04
N LEU A 88 13.58 13.73 2.46
CA LEU A 88 14.96 13.75 2.94
C LEU A 88 15.14 12.89 4.19
N GLN A 89 14.18 12.91 5.13
CA GLN A 89 14.20 12.02 6.29
C GLN A 89 14.19 10.56 5.89
N LEU A 90 13.32 10.16 4.95
CA LEU A 90 13.29 8.79 4.45
C LEU A 90 14.61 8.40 3.78
N ILE A 91 15.24 9.31 3.02
CA ILE A 91 16.55 9.05 2.42
C ILE A 91 17.61 8.87 3.52
N PHE A 92 17.60 9.71 4.56
CA PHE A 92 18.57 9.62 5.65
C PHE A 92 18.40 8.35 6.47
N GLU A 93 17.17 7.88 6.66
CA GLU A 93 16.87 6.65 7.40
C GLU A 93 17.19 5.38 6.61
N ASN A 94 16.89 5.36 5.31
CA ASN A 94 17.02 4.15 4.50
C ASN A 94 18.36 4.05 3.76
N GLN A 95 18.94 5.19 3.34
CA GLN A 95 20.12 5.23 2.47
C GLN A 95 21.08 6.40 2.81
N PRO A 96 21.51 6.55 4.07
CA PRO A 96 22.42 7.64 4.49
C PRO A 96 23.72 7.69 3.68
N GLN A 97 24.23 6.53 3.24
CA GLN A 97 25.45 6.38 2.44
C GLN A 97 25.38 7.04 1.06
N LYS A 98 24.18 7.30 0.51
CA LYS A 98 24.06 8.03 -0.76
C LYS A 98 24.25 9.53 -0.58
N VAL A 99 23.94 10.04 0.61
CA VAL A 99 24.00 11.46 0.94
C VAL A 99 25.32 11.82 1.63
N GLY A 100 25.94 10.88 2.34
CA GLY A 100 27.24 11.07 3.00
C GLY A 100 28.34 11.66 2.10
N PRO A 101 28.51 11.24 0.84
CA PRO A 101 29.48 11.85 -0.08
C PRO A 101 29.23 13.34 -0.36
N ILE A 102 27.97 13.78 -0.39
CA ILE A 102 27.61 15.21 -0.56
C ILE A 102 28.05 16.00 0.68
N ILE A 103 27.85 15.43 1.87
CA ILE A 103 28.31 16.02 3.13
C ILE A 103 29.83 16.09 3.17
N ALA A 104 30.51 15.00 2.79
CA ALA A 104 31.97 14.91 2.75
C ALA A 104 32.59 15.97 1.85
N LYS A 105 32.05 16.21 0.65
CA LYS A 105 32.50 17.29 -0.26
C LYS A 105 32.35 18.69 0.34
N LYS A 106 31.37 18.89 1.23
CA LYS A 106 31.09 20.16 1.90
C LYS A 106 31.42 20.10 3.41
N SER A 107 32.39 19.27 3.80
CA SER A 107 32.72 19.00 5.21
C SER A 107 33.02 20.26 6.01
N TYR A 108 33.66 21.25 5.36
CA TYR A 108 34.00 22.54 5.96
C TYR A 108 32.77 23.29 6.52
N LYS A 109 31.56 23.08 5.97
CA LYS A 109 30.34 23.71 6.49
C LYS A 109 29.94 23.19 7.88
N LEU A 110 30.46 22.03 8.30
CA LEU A 110 30.18 21.44 9.61
C LEU A 110 30.90 22.12 10.78
N GLU A 111 31.84 23.04 10.53
CA GLU A 111 32.39 23.89 11.59
C GLU A 111 31.26 24.58 12.37
N ASN A 112 30.32 25.20 11.65
CA ASN A 112 29.14 25.87 12.23
C ASN A 112 28.15 24.89 12.88
N PHE A 113 28.15 23.62 12.46
CA PHE A 113 27.30 22.59 13.04
C PHE A 113 27.74 22.25 14.47
N PHE A 114 29.05 22.17 14.70
CA PHE A 114 29.63 21.85 16.02
C PHE A 114 29.81 23.07 16.91
N LYS A 115 30.03 24.26 16.33
CA LYS A 115 30.25 25.51 17.07
C LYS A 115 29.17 25.77 18.12
N GLY A 116 29.60 25.94 19.37
CA GLY A 116 28.73 26.22 20.52
C GLY A 116 27.78 25.09 20.92
N ASN A 117 27.94 23.88 20.39
CA ASN A 117 27.05 22.74 20.65
C ASN A 117 27.82 21.52 21.20
N PRO A 118 28.07 21.48 22.53
CA PRO A 118 28.87 20.41 23.13
C PRO A 118 28.25 19.02 22.97
N ARG A 119 26.91 18.93 22.89
CA ARG A 119 26.22 17.65 22.67
C ARG A 119 26.57 17.03 21.32
N ARG A 120 26.54 17.82 20.24
CA ARG A 120 26.87 17.35 18.88
C ARG A 120 28.33 16.92 18.80
N ILE A 121 29.22 17.71 19.42
CA ILE A 121 30.65 17.39 19.52
C ILE A 121 30.86 16.03 20.19
N LEU A 122 30.30 15.85 21.38
CA LEU A 122 30.47 14.62 22.14
C LEU A 122 29.88 13.41 21.40
N GLN A 123 28.72 13.55 20.75
CA GLN A 123 28.10 12.45 20.01
C GLN A 123 28.93 11.99 18.81
N TRP A 124 29.63 12.90 18.13
CA TRP A 124 30.44 12.56 16.95
C TRP A 124 31.86 12.10 17.29
N PHE A 125 32.53 12.80 18.21
CA PHE A 125 33.96 12.68 18.44
C PHE A 125 34.36 11.81 19.64
N SER A 126 33.42 11.33 20.47
CA SER A 126 33.78 10.57 21.68
C SER A 126 34.02 9.07 21.47
N ASN A 127 33.84 8.55 20.27
CA ASN A 127 33.88 7.10 19.97
C ASN A 127 35.31 6.55 19.83
N PHE A 128 36.19 6.81 20.80
CA PHE A 128 37.54 6.26 20.82
C PHE A 128 37.54 4.80 21.27
N ALA A 129 38.15 3.92 20.47
CA ALA A 129 38.45 2.54 20.84
C ALA A 129 39.27 2.42 22.14
N GLY A 130 38.86 1.47 22.99
CA GLY A 130 39.60 1.07 24.18
C GLY A 130 40.56 -0.10 23.93
N SER A 131 41.15 -0.61 25.01
CA SER A 131 42.02 -1.79 24.97
C SER A 131 41.22 -3.06 24.66
N GLY A 132 41.00 -3.34 23.38
CA GLY A 132 40.26 -4.53 22.90
C GLY A 132 39.46 -4.31 21.61
N ASP A 133 39.17 -3.06 21.26
CA ASP A 133 38.48 -2.70 20.01
C ASP A 133 39.48 -2.48 18.88
N PHE A 134 39.08 -2.80 17.64
CA PHE A 134 39.99 -2.79 16.50
C PHE A 134 40.34 -1.38 16.01
N GLU A 135 39.41 -0.41 16.00
CA GLU A 135 39.64 0.97 15.51
C GLU A 135 38.73 2.01 16.18
N HIS A 136 39.19 3.26 16.27
CA HIS A 136 38.33 4.40 16.66
C HIS A 136 37.17 4.56 15.67
N GLY A 137 36.00 4.99 16.15
CA GLY A 137 34.81 5.18 15.32
C GLY A 137 34.62 6.65 14.88
N LYS A 138 34.01 6.84 13.70
CA LYS A 138 33.44 8.11 13.24
C LYS A 138 34.42 9.31 13.37
N GLY A 139 33.98 10.39 14.02
CA GLY A 139 34.80 11.59 14.25
C GLY A 139 36.04 11.36 15.10
N ALA A 140 36.02 10.39 16.02
CA ALA A 140 37.19 10.06 16.84
C ALA A 140 38.35 9.51 15.98
N LYS A 141 38.01 8.74 14.94
CA LYS A 141 38.97 8.26 13.93
C LYS A 141 39.57 9.43 13.16
N ALA A 142 38.74 10.35 12.68
CA ALA A 142 39.21 11.53 11.97
C ALA A 142 40.15 12.38 12.84
N LEU A 143 39.78 12.63 14.10
CA LEU A 143 40.56 13.46 15.02
C LEU A 143 41.91 12.83 15.34
N SER A 144 41.95 11.53 15.66
CA SER A 144 43.20 10.81 15.93
C SER A 144 44.11 10.73 14.70
N GLN A 145 43.57 10.40 13.53
CA GLN A 145 44.35 10.31 12.29
C GLN A 145 44.92 11.67 11.90
N PHE A 146 44.10 12.73 11.92
CA PHE A 146 44.53 14.07 11.57
C PHE A 146 45.61 14.58 12.54
N ALA A 147 45.43 14.36 13.85
CA ALA A 147 46.41 14.75 14.85
C ALA A 147 47.77 14.06 14.68
N PHE A 148 47.78 12.79 14.25
CA PHE A 148 49.03 12.09 13.95
C PHE A 148 49.72 12.59 12.68
N VAL A 149 48.96 12.86 11.63
CA VAL A 149 49.49 13.35 10.35
C VAL A 149 50.06 14.76 10.51
N ASN A 150 49.35 15.64 11.24
CA ASN A 150 49.69 17.06 11.41
C ASN A 150 50.14 17.37 12.84
N ARG A 151 51.02 16.51 13.38
CA ARG A 151 51.49 16.56 14.78
C ARG A 151 52.15 17.88 15.20
N ASP A 152 52.71 18.61 14.24
CA ASP A 152 53.41 19.87 14.44
C ASP A 152 52.46 21.05 14.67
N ILE A 153 51.21 20.92 14.22
CA ILE A 153 50.19 21.98 14.31
C ILE A 153 49.13 21.61 15.35
N CYS A 154 48.71 20.35 15.41
CA CYS A 154 47.51 19.97 16.14
C CYS A 154 47.78 19.49 17.57
N TRP A 155 49.00 19.07 17.88
CA TRP A 155 49.25 18.33 19.11
C TRP A 155 49.23 19.19 20.37
N GLU A 156 49.58 20.46 20.24
CA GLU A 156 49.48 21.45 21.33
C GLU A 156 48.02 21.84 21.61
N GLU A 157 47.14 21.67 20.62
CA GLU A 157 45.71 21.98 20.71
C GLU A 157 44.88 20.83 21.31
N LEU A 158 45.48 19.66 21.53
CA LEU A 158 44.85 18.52 22.21
C LEU A 158 44.80 18.73 23.72
N GLU A 159 43.60 18.71 24.29
CA GLU A 159 43.39 18.89 25.72
C GLU A 159 43.17 17.54 26.41
N TRP A 160 43.91 17.30 27.49
CA TRP A 160 43.91 16.02 28.21
C TRP A 160 43.28 16.20 29.59
N LYS A 161 42.45 15.24 30.03
CA LYS A 161 41.83 15.26 31.37
C LYS A 161 42.84 15.09 32.51
N GLY A 162 44.03 14.55 32.22
CA GLY A 162 45.11 14.33 33.18
C GLY A 162 46.03 15.54 33.38
N LYS A 163 46.86 15.51 34.43
CA LYS A 163 47.81 16.61 34.77
C LYS A 163 48.93 16.83 33.74
N HIS A 164 49.19 15.86 32.87
CA HIS A 164 50.25 15.92 31.87
C HIS A 164 49.67 15.51 30.51
N GLY A 165 49.96 16.31 29.48
CA GLY A 165 49.65 15.93 28.10
C GLY A 165 50.45 14.69 27.69
N GLN A 166 49.90 13.92 26.76
CA GLN A 166 50.55 12.72 26.23
C GLN A 166 51.43 13.09 25.04
N SER A 167 52.65 12.54 24.98
CA SER A 167 53.53 12.79 23.83
C SER A 167 53.05 12.02 22.58
N PRO A 168 53.27 12.54 21.37
CA PRO A 168 52.86 11.85 20.14
C PRO A 168 53.43 10.44 20.03
N ALA A 169 54.69 10.25 20.39
CA ALA A 169 55.35 8.96 20.39
C ALA A 169 54.68 7.97 21.36
N MET A 170 54.24 8.44 22.53
CA MET A 170 53.58 7.59 23.51
C MET A 170 52.19 7.16 23.01
N VAL A 171 51.39 8.09 22.48
CA VAL A 171 50.04 7.79 21.96
C VAL A 171 50.11 6.89 20.72
N ALA A 172 51.12 7.04 19.86
CA ALA A 172 51.31 6.14 18.71
C ALA A 172 51.50 4.67 19.12
N THR A 173 52.21 4.42 20.24
CA THR A 173 52.39 3.06 20.77
C THR A 173 51.20 2.57 21.60
N LYS A 174 50.40 3.49 22.14
CA LYS A 174 49.25 3.20 23.01
C LYS A 174 48.06 4.09 22.64
N PRO A 175 47.30 3.74 21.59
CA PRO A 175 46.19 4.57 21.09
C PRO A 175 45.04 4.76 22.10
N HIS A 176 44.90 3.87 23.10
CA HIS A 176 43.88 4.00 24.14
C HIS A 176 44.03 5.28 24.98
N TYR A 177 45.17 5.96 24.95
CA TYR A 177 45.30 7.26 25.62
C TYR A 177 44.31 8.31 25.09
N PHE A 178 43.81 8.19 23.88
CA PHE A 178 42.74 9.09 23.39
C PHE A 178 41.45 9.03 24.23
N LEU A 179 41.23 7.99 25.05
CA LEU A 179 40.13 7.97 26.01
C LEU A 179 40.26 9.06 27.09
N ASP A 180 41.49 9.49 27.39
CA ASP A 180 41.78 10.54 28.36
C ASP A 180 41.66 11.95 27.76
N LEU A 181 41.34 12.06 26.47
CA LEU A 181 41.14 13.35 25.80
C LEU A 181 39.88 14.05 26.34
N ASP A 182 39.98 15.35 26.60
CA ASP A 182 38.83 16.23 26.71
C ASP A 182 38.35 16.56 25.29
N VAL A 183 37.45 15.72 24.80
CA VAL A 183 36.89 15.80 23.44
C VAL A 183 36.23 17.14 23.17
N GLN A 184 35.48 17.66 24.15
CA GLN A 184 34.77 18.91 23.96
C GLN A 184 35.77 20.04 23.76
N ARG A 185 36.71 20.19 24.70
CA ARG A 185 37.68 21.28 24.68
C ARG A 185 38.65 21.18 23.50
N THR A 186 39.06 19.97 23.15
CA THR A 186 39.90 19.73 21.96
C THR A 186 39.19 20.17 20.67
N VAL A 187 37.92 19.82 20.50
CA VAL A 187 37.17 20.22 19.30
C VAL A 187 36.90 21.72 19.30
N GLU A 188 36.67 22.34 20.46
CA GLU A 188 36.59 23.80 20.59
C GLU A 188 37.90 24.49 20.17
N ASN A 189 39.07 23.97 20.58
CA ASN A 189 40.37 24.44 20.10
C ASN A 189 40.51 24.25 18.58
N PHE A 190 40.07 23.13 18.02
CA PHE A 190 40.14 22.88 16.57
C PHE A 190 39.21 23.79 15.76
N LEU A 191 38.09 24.23 16.35
CA LEU A 191 37.21 25.24 15.74
C LEU A 191 37.87 26.63 15.69
N GLU A 192 38.78 26.94 16.63
CA GLU A 192 39.41 28.27 16.73
C GLU A 192 40.79 28.33 16.07
N TYR A 193 41.63 27.32 16.30
CA TYR A 193 43.05 27.33 15.98
C TYR A 193 43.46 26.37 14.85
N VAL A 194 42.60 25.42 14.46
CA VAL A 194 42.93 24.37 13.45
C VAL A 194 41.86 24.26 12.35
N PRO A 195 41.63 25.31 11.54
CA PRO A 195 40.60 25.31 10.51
C PRO A 195 40.84 24.25 9.41
N GLU A 196 42.09 23.83 9.20
CA GLU A 196 42.48 22.83 8.19
C GLU A 196 41.81 21.47 8.44
N PHE A 197 41.51 21.15 9.70
CA PHE A 197 40.83 19.91 10.07
C PHE A 197 39.48 19.75 9.35
N TRP A 198 38.69 20.82 9.27
CA TRP A 198 37.33 20.77 8.72
C TRP A 198 37.30 20.59 7.20
N SER A 199 38.42 20.87 6.53
CA SER A 199 38.61 20.64 5.08
C SER A 199 39.53 19.44 4.79
N SER A 200 39.91 18.69 5.83
CA SER A 200 40.85 17.57 5.71
C SER A 200 40.20 16.33 5.08
N ASN A 201 41.06 15.49 4.50
CA ASN A 201 40.60 14.21 3.95
C ASN A 201 40.11 13.30 5.07
N GLU A 202 40.80 13.27 6.21
CA GLU A 202 40.47 12.45 7.38
C GLU A 202 39.05 12.73 7.90
N PHE A 203 38.69 14.01 7.99
CA PHE A 203 37.34 14.41 8.38
C PHE A 203 36.32 14.09 7.28
N SER A 204 36.63 14.38 6.02
CA SER A 204 35.72 14.08 4.90
C SER A 204 35.40 12.58 4.76
N GLU A 205 36.39 11.70 4.93
CA GLU A 205 36.23 10.25 4.87
C GLU A 205 35.29 9.75 5.97
N SER A 206 35.38 10.33 7.18
CA SER A 206 34.49 9.96 8.30
C SER A 206 33.01 10.27 8.06
N LEU A 207 32.68 11.09 7.06
CA LEU A 207 31.31 11.55 6.77
C LEU A 207 30.65 10.75 5.63
N LYS A 208 31.42 9.95 4.87
CA LYS A 208 30.93 9.28 3.66
C LYS A 208 29.81 8.29 3.92
N ASP A 209 29.78 7.66 5.09
CA ASP A 209 28.73 6.70 5.45
C ASP A 209 27.39 7.39 5.78
N GLY A 210 27.38 8.72 5.97
CA GLY A 210 26.17 9.49 6.28
C GLY A 210 25.71 9.41 7.74
N ASP A 211 26.43 8.69 8.59
CA ASP A 211 26.12 8.51 10.02
C ASP A 211 25.92 9.82 10.81
N ILE A 212 26.54 10.90 10.36
CA ILE A 212 26.41 12.22 10.99
C ILE A 212 24.97 12.75 10.95
N LEU A 213 24.18 12.31 9.97
CA LEU A 213 22.77 12.70 9.78
C LEU A 213 21.93 12.43 11.03
N PHE A 214 22.23 11.36 11.76
CA PHE A 214 21.49 10.92 12.95
C PHE A 214 21.81 11.73 14.21
N ILE A 215 22.84 12.57 14.20
CA ILE A 215 23.15 13.46 15.34
C ILE A 215 22.06 14.54 15.48
N ASP A 216 21.67 15.12 14.36
CA ASP A 216 20.63 16.16 14.31
C ASP A 216 19.95 16.16 12.95
N THR A 217 19.02 15.23 12.77
CA THR A 217 18.26 15.07 11.52
C THR A 217 17.59 16.38 11.09
N LYS A 218 17.11 17.19 12.04
CA LYS A 218 16.43 18.45 11.73
C LYS A 218 17.39 19.48 11.12
N TYR A 219 18.60 19.60 11.65
CA TYR A 219 19.63 20.45 11.07
C TYR A 219 19.94 20.02 9.62
N PHE A 220 20.19 18.73 9.41
CA PHE A 220 20.53 18.23 8.08
C PHE A 220 19.38 18.35 7.10
N VAL A 221 18.13 18.08 7.51
CA VAL A 221 16.97 18.27 6.63
C VAL A 221 16.87 19.73 6.17
N ASN A 222 17.03 20.70 7.07
CA ASN A 222 17.02 22.11 6.70
C ASN A 222 18.17 22.46 5.74
N TRP A 223 19.38 21.98 6.03
CA TRP A 223 20.54 22.22 5.19
C TRP A 223 20.38 21.60 3.79
N PHE A 224 19.90 20.35 3.71
CA PHE A 224 19.66 19.68 2.44
C PHE A 224 18.50 20.29 1.66
N THR A 225 17.48 20.81 2.34
CA THR A 225 16.40 21.52 1.65
C THR A 225 16.90 22.84 1.03
N ASP A 226 17.83 23.52 1.70
CA ASP A 226 18.54 24.66 1.11
C ASP A 226 19.40 24.25 -0.09
N LEU A 227 20.07 23.08 -0.04
CA LEU A 227 20.79 22.54 -1.19
C LEU A 227 19.87 22.24 -2.37
N MET A 228 18.65 21.72 -2.11
CA MET A 228 17.68 21.40 -3.15
C MET A 228 17.15 22.64 -3.88
N TYR A 229 16.74 23.67 -3.14
CA TYR A 229 15.95 24.79 -3.68
C TYR A 229 16.70 26.12 -3.79
N LYS A 230 17.75 26.35 -2.99
CA LYS A 230 18.57 27.58 -3.07
C LYS A 230 19.82 27.36 -3.91
N GLU A 231 20.54 26.27 -3.68
CA GLU A 231 21.76 25.93 -4.44
C GLU A 231 21.46 25.12 -5.71
N GLU A 232 20.25 24.54 -5.84
CA GLU A 232 19.83 23.66 -6.94
C GLU A 232 20.89 22.58 -7.27
N LEU A 233 21.44 21.93 -6.24
CA LEU A 233 22.56 21.00 -6.39
C LEU A 233 22.14 19.75 -7.19
N GLU A 234 22.69 19.58 -8.40
CA GLU A 234 22.38 18.46 -9.30
C GLU A 234 22.62 17.10 -8.65
N GLU A 235 23.78 16.91 -7.98
CA GLU A 235 24.13 15.65 -7.32
C GLU A 235 23.08 15.20 -6.29
N LEU A 236 22.41 16.14 -5.61
CA LEU A 236 21.36 15.82 -4.66
C LEU A 236 20.05 15.42 -5.36
N TRP A 237 19.72 16.10 -6.46
CA TRP A 237 18.56 15.72 -7.27
C TRP A 237 18.74 14.32 -7.88
N ASP A 238 19.96 13.95 -8.29
CA ASP A 238 20.27 12.60 -8.76
C ASP A 238 20.00 11.54 -7.68
N VAL A 239 20.47 11.80 -6.45
CA VAL A 239 20.19 10.90 -5.30
C VAL A 239 18.70 10.78 -5.03
N ILE A 240 17.96 11.88 -5.09
CA ILE A 240 16.50 11.89 -4.91
C ILE A 240 15.81 11.08 -6.02
N GLU A 241 16.20 11.30 -7.27
CA GLU A 241 15.65 10.58 -8.41
C GLU A 241 15.92 9.07 -8.33
N GLU A 242 17.13 8.69 -7.96
CA GLU A 242 17.54 7.30 -7.76
C GLU A 242 16.73 6.65 -6.64
N PHE A 243 16.62 7.30 -5.47
CA PHE A 243 15.82 6.83 -4.35
C PHE A 243 14.35 6.63 -4.75
N LEU A 244 13.76 7.60 -5.46
CA LEU A 244 12.39 7.51 -5.94
C LEU A 244 12.20 6.38 -6.97
N MET A 245 13.24 5.94 -7.68
CA MET A 245 13.15 4.80 -8.61
C MET A 245 13.31 3.45 -7.91
N GLU A 246 14.14 3.39 -6.87
CA GLU A 246 14.41 2.16 -6.12
C GLU A 246 13.26 1.76 -5.18
N GLN A 247 12.63 2.74 -4.55
CA GLN A 247 11.50 2.48 -3.64
C GLN A 247 10.25 2.03 -4.38
N SER A 248 9.43 1.21 -3.72
CA SER A 248 8.13 0.81 -4.28
C SER A 248 7.15 2.00 -4.28
N PHE A 249 6.28 2.07 -5.29
CA PHE A 249 5.24 3.10 -5.35
C PHE A 249 4.37 3.11 -4.09
N SER A 250 4.06 1.91 -3.60
CA SER A 250 3.29 1.72 -2.36
C SER A 250 3.98 2.39 -1.17
N PHE A 251 5.27 2.12 -0.97
CA PHE A 251 6.06 2.73 0.11
C PHE A 251 6.02 4.26 0.01
N LEU A 252 6.32 4.82 -1.16
CA LEU A 252 6.30 6.26 -1.36
C LEU A 252 4.92 6.88 -1.07
N CYS A 253 3.84 6.23 -1.51
CA CYS A 253 2.49 6.71 -1.26
C CYS A 253 2.14 6.75 0.24
N HIS A 254 2.44 5.69 0.99
CA HIS A 254 2.13 5.62 2.42
C HIS A 254 2.90 6.68 3.22
N HIS A 255 4.16 6.95 2.87
CA HIS A 255 4.95 7.93 3.62
C HIS A 255 4.77 9.37 3.16
N LEU A 256 4.51 9.61 1.87
CA LEU A 256 4.48 10.97 1.32
C LEU A 256 3.09 11.54 1.15
N LEU A 257 2.05 10.74 0.86
CA LEU A 257 0.70 11.29 0.61
C LEU A 257 -0.05 11.68 1.87
N ILE A 258 0.21 10.97 2.97
CA ILE A 258 -0.45 11.21 4.26
C ILE A 258 -0.14 12.63 4.77
N ILE A 259 1.10 13.10 4.56
CA ILE A 259 1.56 14.40 5.04
C ILE A 259 1.18 15.58 4.13
N LEU A 260 0.69 15.32 2.90
CA LEU A 260 0.35 16.41 1.97
C LEU A 260 -0.82 17.21 2.52
N GLU A 261 -0.73 18.54 2.43
CA GLU A 261 -1.89 19.39 2.64
C GLU A 261 -2.97 19.13 1.58
N GLU A 262 -4.19 19.58 1.83
CA GLU A 262 -5.33 19.33 0.93
C GLU A 262 -5.06 19.85 -0.49
N GLN A 263 -4.46 21.03 -0.61
CA GLN A 263 -4.09 21.63 -1.91
C GLN A 263 -3.04 20.80 -2.64
N ASP A 264 -1.98 20.37 -1.95
CA ASP A 264 -0.92 19.58 -2.57
C ASP A 264 -1.38 18.16 -2.92
N PHE A 265 -2.29 17.60 -2.14
CA PHE A 265 -2.94 16.34 -2.43
C PHE A 265 -3.82 16.43 -3.68
N HIS A 266 -4.57 17.54 -3.84
CA HIS A 266 -5.30 17.81 -5.08
C HIS A 266 -4.35 17.87 -6.28
N LEU A 267 -3.25 18.60 -6.16
CA LEU A 267 -2.24 18.70 -7.22
C LEU A 267 -1.66 17.32 -7.59
N PHE A 268 -1.41 16.47 -6.60
CA PHE A 268 -0.98 15.09 -6.84
C PHE A 268 -2.04 14.30 -7.64
N LEU A 269 -3.31 14.37 -7.22
CA LEU A 269 -4.43 13.72 -7.93
C LEU A 269 -4.60 14.22 -9.36
N ASP A 270 -4.34 15.50 -9.64
CA ASP A 270 -4.37 16.06 -11.00
C ASP A 270 -3.21 15.59 -11.88
N LEU A 271 -2.07 15.25 -11.27
CA LEU A 271 -0.88 14.79 -11.98
C LEU A 271 -0.95 13.30 -12.32
N ILE A 272 -1.47 12.47 -11.42
CA ILE A 272 -1.54 11.00 -11.58
C ILE A 272 -2.06 10.55 -12.96
N PRO A 273 -3.17 11.09 -13.52
CA PRO A 273 -3.74 10.61 -14.78
C PRO A 273 -2.76 10.63 -15.96
N LYS A 274 -1.78 11.55 -15.95
CA LYS A 274 -0.73 11.64 -16.98
C LYS A 274 0.23 10.44 -16.97
N TYR A 275 0.33 9.76 -15.83
CA TYR A 275 1.26 8.67 -15.58
C TYR A 275 0.60 7.29 -15.59
N LEU A 276 -0.74 7.24 -15.53
CA LEU A 276 -1.50 5.99 -15.63
C LEU A 276 -1.47 5.43 -17.05
N LYS A 277 -1.38 4.10 -17.14
CA LYS A 277 -1.65 3.37 -18.38
C LYS A 277 -2.55 2.19 -18.02
N PRO A 278 -3.88 2.40 -18.01
CA PRO A 278 -4.81 1.34 -17.67
C PRO A 278 -4.61 0.19 -18.65
N LYS A 279 -4.28 -0.99 -18.12
CA LYS A 279 -4.23 -2.21 -18.92
C LYS A 279 -5.67 -2.67 -19.13
N SER A 280 -6.12 -2.78 -20.38
CA SER A 280 -7.47 -3.30 -20.69
C SER A 280 -7.71 -4.71 -20.12
N GLU A 281 -6.65 -5.46 -19.86
CA GLU A 281 -6.67 -6.82 -19.31
C GLU A 281 -6.80 -6.86 -17.77
N SER A 282 -6.60 -5.76 -17.02
CA SER A 282 -6.60 -5.78 -15.54
C SER A 282 -8.00 -5.80 -14.91
N ILE A 283 -9.04 -5.47 -15.67
CA ILE A 283 -10.45 -5.57 -15.25
C ILE A 283 -10.80 -7.01 -14.80
N ALA A 284 -9.95 -7.98 -15.19
CA ALA A 284 -10.07 -9.37 -14.83
C ALA A 284 -9.64 -9.78 -13.42
N SER A 285 -8.86 -8.97 -12.72
CA SER A 285 -8.22 -9.36 -11.46
C SER A 285 -9.13 -9.19 -10.25
N GLY A 286 -10.11 -8.27 -10.31
CA GLY A 286 -10.95 -7.90 -9.19
C GLY A 286 -10.27 -7.00 -8.13
N ASN A 287 -9.05 -6.49 -8.38
CA ASN A 287 -8.36 -5.61 -7.44
C ASN A 287 -8.98 -4.21 -7.39
N ALA A 288 -9.16 -3.68 -6.17
CA ALA A 288 -9.72 -2.34 -5.92
C ALA A 288 -8.92 -1.21 -6.59
N SER A 289 -7.59 -1.35 -6.65
CA SER A 289 -6.71 -0.36 -7.28
C SER A 289 -6.87 -0.28 -8.80
N ASP A 290 -7.26 -1.37 -9.47
CA ASP A 290 -7.49 -1.40 -10.91
C ASP A 290 -8.73 -0.56 -11.29
N TRP A 291 -9.76 -0.56 -10.43
CA TRP A 291 -10.95 0.28 -10.60
C TRP A 291 -10.64 1.75 -10.39
N LEU A 292 -9.88 2.08 -9.33
CA LEU A 292 -9.46 3.45 -9.07
C LEU A 292 -8.62 4.01 -10.22
N GLU A 293 -7.75 3.20 -10.82
CA GLU A 293 -6.96 3.60 -11.98
C GLU A 293 -7.86 3.98 -13.19
N ILE A 294 -8.90 3.20 -13.47
CA ILE A 294 -9.86 3.51 -14.55
C ILE A 294 -10.58 4.83 -14.26
N VAL A 295 -11.02 5.03 -13.02
CA VAL A 295 -11.66 6.27 -12.57
C VAL A 295 -10.73 7.46 -12.76
N LEU A 296 -9.49 7.37 -12.26
CA LEU A 296 -8.49 8.43 -12.36
C LEU A 296 -8.09 8.71 -13.81
N SER A 297 -8.06 7.71 -14.69
CA SER A 297 -7.80 7.94 -16.12
C SER A 297 -8.90 8.78 -16.81
N LYS A 298 -10.14 8.71 -16.30
CA LYS A 298 -11.28 9.48 -16.78
C LYS A 298 -11.48 10.79 -16.00
N TYR A 299 -10.71 11.01 -14.95
CA TYR A 299 -10.73 12.20 -14.13
C TYR A 299 -10.17 13.38 -14.91
N ARG A 300 -10.97 14.45 -15.07
CA ARG A 300 -10.57 15.67 -15.78
C ARG A 300 -10.48 16.87 -14.84
N GLY A 301 -9.64 16.82 -13.79
CA GLY A 301 -9.16 17.97 -13.01
C GLY A 301 -10.17 19.04 -12.53
N SER A 302 -11.48 18.77 -12.62
CA SER A 302 -12.57 19.72 -12.39
C SER A 302 -13.52 19.25 -11.28
N SER A 303 -13.19 18.15 -10.64
CA SER A 303 -13.95 17.51 -9.58
C SER A 303 -13.29 17.83 -8.24
N THR A 304 -14.08 17.88 -7.18
CA THR A 304 -13.56 18.15 -5.83
C THR A 304 -12.90 16.89 -5.27
N ILE A 305 -11.93 17.05 -4.36
CA ILE A 305 -11.32 15.92 -3.63
C ILE A 305 -12.41 15.07 -2.96
N ASP A 306 -13.41 15.75 -2.41
CA ASP A 306 -14.61 15.18 -1.80
C ASP A 306 -15.28 14.12 -2.67
N GLN A 307 -15.44 14.40 -3.96
CA GLN A 307 -16.04 13.46 -4.90
C GLN A 307 -15.17 12.20 -5.07
N LEU A 308 -13.85 12.34 -5.07
CA LEU A 308 -12.93 11.20 -5.13
C LEU A 308 -12.91 10.40 -3.83
N LEU A 309 -12.97 11.06 -2.67
CA LEU A 309 -13.03 10.41 -1.36
C LEU A 309 -14.30 9.56 -1.24
N LEU A 310 -15.44 10.16 -1.54
CA LEU A 310 -16.73 9.48 -1.55
C LEU A 310 -16.72 8.32 -2.54
N LEU A 311 -16.27 8.57 -3.78
CA LEU A 311 -16.23 7.55 -4.83
C LEU A 311 -15.35 6.36 -4.42
N ASN A 312 -14.17 6.62 -3.84
CA ASN A 312 -13.31 5.56 -3.33
C ASN A 312 -13.95 4.80 -2.17
N ALA A 313 -14.65 5.50 -1.27
CA ALA A 313 -15.34 4.88 -0.13
C ALA A 313 -16.42 3.89 -0.60
N VAL A 314 -17.30 4.31 -1.53
CA VAL A 314 -18.41 3.48 -2.00
C VAL A 314 -17.98 2.36 -2.94
N THR A 315 -16.87 2.51 -3.67
CA THR A 315 -16.40 1.50 -4.64
C THR A 315 -15.41 0.50 -4.06
N ASN A 316 -14.44 0.96 -3.27
CA ASN A 316 -13.30 0.15 -2.84
C ASN A 316 -13.32 -0.18 -1.35
N GLN A 317 -14.07 0.57 -0.53
CA GLN A 317 -14.02 0.50 0.93
C GLN A 317 -15.41 0.28 1.54
N ALA A 318 -16.27 -0.46 0.83
CA ALA A 318 -17.67 -0.66 1.20
C ALA A 318 -17.85 -1.21 2.64
N ARG A 319 -16.92 -2.06 3.10
CA ARG A 319 -16.92 -2.63 4.46
C ARG A 319 -16.56 -1.59 5.51
N GLN A 320 -15.56 -0.77 5.24
CA GLN A 320 -15.11 0.30 6.12
C GLN A 320 -16.20 1.38 6.21
N LEU A 321 -16.84 1.72 5.09
CA LEU A 321 -17.98 2.62 5.08
C LEU A 321 -19.17 2.07 5.87
N LEU A 322 -19.47 0.77 5.75
CA LEU A 322 -20.50 0.12 6.58
C LEU A 322 -20.15 0.22 8.09
N ARG A 323 -18.88 0.02 8.43
CA ARG A 323 -18.39 0.14 9.80
C ARG A 323 -18.53 1.57 10.33
N LEU A 324 -18.15 2.57 9.54
CA LEU A 324 -18.30 3.99 9.84
C LEU A 324 -19.76 4.34 10.17
N VAL A 325 -20.70 3.91 9.32
CA VAL A 325 -22.14 4.13 9.55
C VAL A 325 -22.63 3.49 10.84
N ARG A 326 -22.12 2.31 11.21
CA ARG A 326 -22.52 1.59 12.42
C ARG A 326 -21.93 2.18 13.70
N GLU A 327 -20.67 2.59 13.66
CA GLU A 327 -19.90 3.01 14.83
C GLU A 327 -20.02 4.52 15.10
N GLU A 328 -19.94 5.36 14.06
CA GLU A 328 -19.84 6.81 14.20
C GLU A 328 -21.13 7.58 13.88
N GLY A 329 -22.07 6.96 13.16
CA GLY A 329 -23.35 7.60 12.83
C GLY A 329 -24.22 7.87 14.05
N SER A 330 -24.88 9.02 14.09
CA SER A 330 -25.98 9.24 15.04
C SER A 330 -27.14 8.28 14.77
N GLU A 331 -27.96 7.98 15.78
CA GLU A 331 -29.11 7.09 15.60
C GLU A 331 -30.11 7.64 14.55
N GLU A 332 -30.21 8.96 14.41
CA GLU A 332 -31.01 9.60 13.36
C GLU A 332 -30.44 9.36 11.95
N GLU A 333 -29.12 9.47 11.78
CA GLU A 333 -28.46 9.22 10.49
C GLU A 333 -28.53 7.74 10.11
N LYS A 334 -28.34 6.83 11.06
CA LYS A 334 -28.48 5.38 10.85
C LYS A 334 -29.87 5.02 10.36
N GLU A 335 -30.90 5.55 11.00
CA GLU A 335 -32.29 5.28 10.64
C GLU A 335 -32.64 5.92 9.28
N LYS A 336 -32.14 7.12 8.99
CA LYS A 336 -32.27 7.75 7.66
C LYS A 336 -31.62 6.91 6.56
N ILE A 337 -30.37 6.51 6.73
CA ILE A 337 -29.64 5.65 5.78
C ILE A 337 -30.40 4.35 5.55
N LYS A 338 -30.82 3.70 6.64
CA LYS A 338 -31.59 2.45 6.57
C LYS A 338 -32.86 2.64 5.74
N ASN A 339 -33.68 3.63 6.06
CA ASN A 339 -34.93 3.90 5.34
C ASN A 339 -34.71 4.21 3.85
N LEU A 340 -33.68 4.99 3.51
CA LEU A 340 -33.32 5.27 2.13
C LEU A 340 -32.89 4.00 1.39
N VAL A 341 -32.03 3.17 2.00
CA VAL A 341 -31.56 1.92 1.41
C VAL A 341 -32.71 0.95 1.13
N PHE A 342 -33.64 0.79 2.08
CA PHE A 342 -34.83 -0.04 1.89
C PHE A 342 -35.68 0.49 0.73
N GLN A 343 -35.95 1.79 0.67
CA GLN A 343 -36.71 2.40 -0.44
C GLN A 343 -36.01 2.21 -1.79
N ILE A 344 -34.69 2.35 -1.86
CA ILE A 344 -33.90 2.15 -3.09
C ILE A 344 -33.99 0.70 -3.56
N CYS A 345 -33.79 -0.26 -2.64
CA CYS A 345 -33.74 -1.68 -2.99
C CYS A 345 -35.14 -2.24 -3.29
N ASP A 346 -36.19 -1.74 -2.64
CA ASP A 346 -37.57 -2.12 -2.94
C ASP A 346 -38.03 -1.50 -4.26
N SER A 347 -37.55 -0.31 -4.62
CA SER A 347 -37.79 0.31 -5.93
C SER A 347 -37.12 -0.45 -7.08
N SER A 348 -35.98 -1.12 -6.84
CA SER A 348 -35.28 -1.93 -7.86
C SER A 348 -35.89 -3.32 -8.10
N SER A 349 -36.88 -3.73 -7.32
CA SER A 349 -37.54 -5.04 -7.44
C SER A 349 -38.50 -5.16 -8.64
N TYR A 350 -38.74 -4.07 -9.37
CA TYR A 350 -39.43 -4.09 -10.66
C TYR A 350 -38.43 -4.46 -11.77
N THR A 351 -38.54 -5.71 -12.20
CA THR A 351 -37.54 -6.53 -12.92
C THR A 351 -37.17 -6.09 -14.35
N ASN A 352 -37.26 -4.80 -14.74
CA ASN A 352 -36.87 -4.32 -16.09
C ASN A 352 -36.20 -2.93 -16.15
N ASP A 353 -35.89 -2.28 -15.01
CA ASP A 353 -35.54 -0.84 -14.98
C ASP A 353 -34.02 -0.50 -14.97
N LEU A 354 -33.11 -1.47 -15.09
CA LEU A 354 -31.66 -1.19 -15.17
C LEU A 354 -31.20 -0.69 -16.55
N ALA A 355 -31.93 -1.03 -17.63
CA ALA A 355 -31.62 -0.57 -18.98
C ALA A 355 -31.75 0.95 -19.18
N PRO A 356 -32.87 1.62 -18.78
CA PRO A 356 -32.97 3.09 -18.86
C PRO A 356 -32.00 3.79 -17.90
N LEU A 357 -31.62 3.13 -16.80
CA LEU A 357 -30.54 3.60 -15.93
C LEU A 357 -29.20 3.63 -16.67
N MET A 358 -28.85 2.54 -17.36
CA MET A 358 -27.61 2.45 -18.13
C MET A 358 -27.56 3.50 -19.26
N GLU A 359 -28.68 3.70 -19.95
CA GLU A 359 -28.79 4.66 -21.04
C GLU A 359 -28.66 6.13 -20.55
N GLU A 360 -29.23 6.50 -19.41
CA GLU A 360 -29.14 7.88 -18.92
C GLU A 360 -27.84 8.18 -18.14
N VAL A 361 -27.26 7.17 -17.49
CA VAL A 361 -25.92 7.27 -16.88
C VAL A 361 -24.83 7.42 -17.95
N SER A 362 -25.06 6.93 -19.18
CA SER A 362 -24.19 7.17 -20.34
C SER A 362 -24.23 8.61 -20.87
N LYS A 363 -25.33 9.36 -20.61
CA LYS A 363 -25.53 10.75 -21.07
C LYS A 363 -24.82 11.80 -20.20
N ARG A 364 -24.29 11.42 -19.04
CA ARG A 364 -23.70 12.34 -18.02
C ARG A 364 -22.19 12.31 -17.96
N LYS A 365 -21.62 13.23 -17.17
CA LYS A 365 -20.19 13.21 -16.81
C LYS A 365 -19.84 11.83 -16.21
N PRO A 366 -18.76 11.19 -16.66
CA PRO A 366 -18.44 9.82 -16.28
C PRO A 366 -18.25 9.64 -14.77
N LEU A 367 -17.77 10.66 -14.06
CA LEU A 367 -17.50 10.55 -12.62
C LEU A 367 -18.79 10.46 -11.79
N GLU A 368 -19.75 11.38 -12.00
CA GLU A 368 -21.05 11.40 -11.31
C GLU A 368 -21.81 10.08 -11.52
N SER A 369 -21.74 9.57 -12.76
CA SER A 369 -22.28 8.28 -13.15
C SER A 369 -21.69 7.11 -12.36
N ILE A 370 -20.37 7.07 -12.22
CA ILE A 370 -19.68 6.02 -11.46
C ILE A 370 -19.98 6.15 -9.96
N THR A 371 -20.02 7.36 -9.40
CA THR A 371 -20.32 7.60 -7.99
C THR A 371 -21.70 7.06 -7.64
N ARG A 372 -22.73 7.39 -8.42
CA ARG A 372 -24.10 6.91 -8.18
C ARG A 372 -24.22 5.39 -8.27
N LEU A 373 -23.53 4.76 -9.22
CA LEU A 373 -23.45 3.30 -9.31
C LEU A 373 -22.74 2.69 -8.09
N GLY A 374 -21.69 3.35 -7.61
CA GLY A 374 -21.00 2.99 -6.37
C GLY A 374 -21.93 3.06 -5.16
N VAL A 375 -22.66 4.18 -4.99
CA VAL A 375 -23.65 4.36 -3.91
C VAL A 375 -24.74 3.30 -3.98
N HIS A 376 -25.28 3.01 -5.17
CA HIS A 376 -26.26 1.95 -5.34
C HIS A 376 -25.70 0.56 -4.99
N SER A 377 -24.46 0.26 -5.41
CA SER A 377 -23.76 -0.96 -5.03
C SER A 377 -23.57 -1.09 -3.52
N TRP A 378 -23.22 0.02 -2.87
CA TRP A 378 -23.08 0.06 -1.44
C TRP A 378 -24.44 -0.10 -0.73
N ALA A 379 -25.52 0.48 -1.24
CA ALA A 379 -26.87 0.31 -0.69
C ALA A 379 -27.31 -1.16 -0.70
N ILE A 380 -27.05 -1.87 -1.81
CA ILE A 380 -27.29 -3.32 -1.88
C ILE A 380 -26.42 -4.05 -0.84
N HIS A 381 -25.12 -3.71 -0.76
CA HIS A 381 -24.22 -4.30 0.23
C HIS A 381 -24.71 -4.08 1.68
N PHE A 382 -25.18 -2.87 1.99
CA PHE A 382 -25.73 -2.50 3.28
C PHE A 382 -26.98 -3.34 3.60
N ARG A 383 -27.94 -3.43 2.67
CA ARG A 383 -29.16 -4.24 2.84
C ARG A 383 -28.81 -5.70 3.11
N LEU A 384 -27.94 -6.30 2.30
CA LEU A 384 -27.50 -7.67 2.50
C LEU A 384 -26.83 -7.87 3.87
N SER A 385 -26.03 -6.90 4.32
CA SER A 385 -25.36 -6.96 5.62
C SER A 385 -26.31 -6.81 6.83
N GLU A 386 -27.46 -6.18 6.64
CA GLU A 386 -28.48 -5.99 7.68
C GLU A 386 -29.50 -7.14 7.71
N GLU A 387 -29.98 -7.58 6.54
CA GLU A 387 -30.98 -8.65 6.40
C GLU A 387 -30.37 -10.05 6.61
N LEU A 388 -29.10 -10.26 6.25
CA LEU A 388 -28.50 -11.59 6.19
C LEU A 388 -27.45 -11.84 7.29
N ARG A 389 -27.91 -11.83 8.54
CA ARG A 389 -27.04 -12.07 9.71
C ARG A 389 -26.89 -13.55 10.05
N THR A 390 -27.77 -14.42 9.55
CA THR A 390 -27.76 -15.86 9.86
C THR A 390 -27.55 -16.72 8.61
N PRO A 391 -26.91 -17.91 8.72
CA PRO A 391 -26.73 -18.82 7.58
C PRO A 391 -28.05 -19.18 6.88
N GLU A 392 -29.14 -19.29 7.65
CA GLU A 392 -30.47 -19.65 7.14
C GLU A 392 -31.08 -18.53 6.28
N SER A 393 -30.77 -17.26 6.60
CA SER A 393 -31.20 -16.10 5.81
C SER A 393 -30.47 -16.02 4.47
N TRP A 394 -29.18 -16.36 4.43
CA TRP A 394 -28.44 -16.50 3.18
C TRP A 394 -29.01 -17.64 2.33
N GLU A 395 -29.26 -18.80 2.94
CA GLU A 395 -29.84 -19.96 2.26
C GLU A 395 -31.21 -19.63 1.65
N SER A 396 -32.08 -18.91 2.37
CA SER A 396 -33.40 -18.52 1.86
C SER A 396 -33.32 -17.51 0.71
N LEU A 397 -32.41 -16.53 0.75
CA LEU A 397 -32.20 -15.59 -0.34
C LEU A 397 -31.68 -16.28 -1.61
N PHE A 398 -30.73 -17.20 -1.46
CA PHE A 398 -30.22 -17.94 -2.60
C PHE A 398 -31.30 -18.84 -3.20
N ILE A 399 -32.09 -19.54 -2.38
CA ILE A 399 -33.22 -20.35 -2.84
C ILE A 399 -34.28 -19.48 -3.55
N SER A 400 -34.60 -18.28 -3.02
CA SER A 400 -35.57 -17.39 -3.65
C SER A 400 -35.09 -16.83 -4.99
N ASN A 401 -33.78 -16.72 -5.19
CA ASN A 401 -33.15 -16.38 -6.46
C ASN A 401 -32.86 -17.61 -7.34
N GLY A 402 -33.47 -18.76 -7.05
CA GLY A 402 -33.35 -19.97 -7.87
C GLY A 402 -32.05 -20.76 -7.68
N ILE A 403 -31.16 -20.32 -6.78
CA ILE A 403 -29.91 -21.01 -6.46
C ILE A 403 -30.21 -22.14 -5.48
N LYS A 404 -30.02 -23.38 -5.95
CA LYS A 404 -30.29 -24.58 -5.14
C LYS A 404 -28.99 -25.09 -4.52
N PHE A 405 -29.03 -25.31 -3.21
CA PHE A 405 -27.98 -26.01 -2.49
C PHE A 405 -28.25 -27.51 -2.49
N ARG A 406 -27.27 -28.30 -2.91
CA ARG A 406 -27.29 -29.76 -2.72
C ARG A 406 -26.39 -30.11 -1.53
N LYS A 407 -26.99 -30.58 -0.44
CA LYS A 407 -26.25 -31.18 0.70
C LYS A 407 -25.72 -32.54 0.26
N SER A 408 -24.41 -32.74 0.29
CA SER A 408 -23.75 -34.01 -0.07
C SER A 408 -24.09 -35.17 0.89
N ASP A 409 -24.57 -34.88 2.10
CA ASP A 409 -24.78 -35.87 3.17
C ASP A 409 -26.03 -36.76 3.03
N LYS A 410 -26.81 -36.65 1.93
CA LYS A 410 -28.03 -37.45 1.72
C LYS A 410 -27.90 -38.59 0.71
N TYR A 411 -26.68 -39.06 0.46
CA TYR A 411 -26.47 -40.33 -0.24
C TYR A 411 -25.77 -41.31 0.69
N THR A 412 -26.58 -42.13 1.37
CA THR A 412 -26.14 -43.49 1.72
C THR A 412 -25.60 -44.11 0.45
N LEU A 413 -24.35 -44.58 0.49
CA LEU A 413 -23.73 -45.47 -0.49
C LEU A 413 -24.71 -46.62 -0.77
N LEU A 414 -25.58 -46.45 -1.78
CA LEU A 414 -26.31 -47.54 -2.35
C LEU A 414 -25.30 -48.27 -3.24
N HIS A 415 -25.15 -49.55 -2.90
CA HIS A 415 -24.35 -50.54 -3.55
C HIS A 415 -24.35 -50.42 -5.08
N ASP A 416 -23.17 -50.60 -5.65
CA ASP A 416 -23.00 -51.08 -7.02
C ASP A 416 -23.89 -52.31 -7.26
N ASP A 417 -24.41 -52.42 -8.49
CA ASP A 417 -25.30 -53.44 -9.06
C ASP A 417 -26.82 -53.19 -8.92
N GLU A 418 -27.39 -52.41 -9.85
CA GLU A 418 -28.32 -52.96 -10.86
C GLU A 418 -28.63 -51.91 -11.95
N PHE A 419 -28.55 -52.35 -13.20
CA PHE A 419 -28.93 -51.60 -14.40
C PHE A 419 -30.47 -51.44 -14.50
N SER A 420 -30.90 -50.27 -14.98
CA SER A 420 -32.08 -50.09 -15.85
C SER A 420 -31.98 -48.67 -16.44
N GLU A 421 -31.35 -48.49 -17.61
CA GLU A 421 -32.07 -48.35 -18.90
C GLU A 421 -33.36 -47.53 -18.79
N ASP A 422 -33.33 -46.25 -19.19
CA ASP A 422 -34.10 -45.75 -20.33
C ASP A 422 -33.76 -44.28 -20.66
N CYS A 423 -33.07 -44.04 -21.78
CA CYS A 423 -33.29 -42.86 -22.63
C CYS A 423 -32.54 -43.08 -23.94
N GLY A 424 -33.28 -43.62 -24.91
CA GLY A 424 -32.79 -43.98 -26.23
C GLY A 424 -32.31 -42.78 -27.05
N SER A 425 -31.28 -43.04 -27.84
CA SER A 425 -30.98 -42.31 -29.06
C SER A 425 -30.64 -43.36 -30.12
N ASP A 426 -31.43 -43.37 -31.19
CA ASP A 426 -31.50 -44.40 -32.21
C ASP A 426 -30.83 -43.91 -33.50
N TYR A 427 -29.96 -44.78 -34.07
CA TYR A 427 -29.44 -44.89 -35.45
C TYR A 427 -28.58 -43.74 -36.04
N ASP A 428 -27.46 -43.92 -36.75
CA ASP A 428 -26.85 -45.03 -37.52
C ASP A 428 -25.32 -45.08 -37.24
N GLY A 429 -24.54 -46.16 -37.31
CA GLY A 429 -24.65 -47.39 -38.09
C GLY A 429 -23.41 -47.57 -38.99
N ARG A 430 -22.29 -48.10 -38.46
CA ARG A 430 -21.49 -49.19 -39.09
C ARG A 430 -20.20 -49.57 -38.34
N SER A 431 -20.11 -50.88 -38.16
CA SER A 431 -19.08 -51.76 -37.59
C SER A 431 -17.64 -51.58 -38.13
N SER A 432 -16.62 -51.84 -37.29
CA SER A 432 -16.02 -53.19 -37.17
C SER A 432 -14.72 -53.25 -36.34
N TRP A 433 -14.61 -54.37 -35.60
CA TRP A 433 -13.41 -55.11 -35.19
C TRP A 433 -12.53 -54.69 -33.98
N SER A 434 -12.63 -55.55 -32.97
CA SER A 434 -11.73 -55.85 -31.84
C SER A 434 -10.32 -56.36 -32.26
N PRO A 435 -9.39 -56.85 -31.39
CA PRO A 435 -9.34 -56.88 -29.91
C PRO A 435 -7.93 -56.63 -29.25
N LYS A 436 -7.95 -56.40 -27.91
CA LYS A 436 -7.03 -56.91 -26.86
C LYS A 436 -5.51 -56.74 -27.00
N HIS A 437 -4.88 -56.16 -25.95
CA HIS A 437 -3.79 -56.85 -25.25
C HIS A 437 -3.70 -56.53 -23.75
N LYS A 438 -3.43 -57.59 -22.99
CA LYS A 438 -3.40 -57.73 -21.53
C LYS A 438 -2.04 -57.35 -20.92
N LYS A 439 -2.10 -56.96 -19.63
CA LYS A 439 -1.11 -57.16 -18.54
C LYS A 439 0.14 -56.26 -18.61
N ARG A 440 0.69 -55.71 -17.52
CA ARG A 440 0.91 -56.30 -16.18
C ARG A 440 1.35 -55.22 -15.19
N ARG A 441 0.85 -55.30 -13.95
CA ARG A 441 1.33 -54.55 -12.75
C ARG A 441 2.82 -54.82 -12.47
N LYS A 442 3.57 -53.82 -11.97
CA LYS A 442 4.64 -53.99 -10.97
C LYS A 442 4.80 -52.74 -10.09
N HIS A 443 4.61 -52.91 -8.79
CA HIS A 443 4.99 -51.98 -7.72
C HIS A 443 6.50 -51.78 -7.63
N LYS A 444 6.94 -50.59 -7.19
CA LYS A 444 8.11 -50.41 -6.31
C LYS A 444 8.01 -49.10 -5.51
N ARG A 445 8.09 -49.23 -4.18
CA ARG A 445 8.19 -48.15 -3.18
C ARG A 445 9.67 -47.81 -2.90
N LYS A 446 9.87 -46.64 -2.25
CA LYS A 446 11.08 -46.03 -1.63
C LYS A 446 11.74 -44.97 -2.55
N ARG A 447 12.18 -43.79 -2.07
CA ARG A 447 12.83 -43.48 -0.79
C ARG A 447 12.83 -41.94 -0.58
N LYS A 448 12.59 -41.48 0.66
CA LYS A 448 12.87 -40.10 1.13
C LYS A 448 14.39 -39.87 1.19
N ARG A 449 14.86 -38.66 0.87
CA ARG A 449 16.19 -38.15 1.22
C ARG A 449 16.05 -36.65 1.53
N ASN A 450 16.36 -36.28 2.77
CA ASN A 450 16.58 -34.90 3.20
C ASN A 450 18.04 -34.52 2.94
N LEU A 451 18.29 -33.25 2.66
CA LEU A 451 19.59 -32.57 2.77
C LEU A 451 19.29 -31.11 3.14
N ASP A 452 19.92 -30.67 4.23
CA ASP A 452 19.79 -29.35 4.87
C ASP A 452 20.90 -28.38 4.42
N SER A 453 20.60 -27.09 4.62
CA SER A 453 21.47 -25.92 4.91
C SER A 453 22.08 -25.11 3.74
N ALA A 454 21.61 -23.86 3.55
CA ALA A 454 22.22 -22.67 4.16
C ALA A 454 21.43 -21.36 3.87
N GLU A 455 21.10 -20.68 4.97
CA GLU A 455 20.78 -19.27 5.27
C GLU A 455 20.67 -18.21 4.15
N SER A 456 19.52 -17.55 4.12
CA SER A 456 19.34 -16.16 3.67
C SER A 456 18.39 -15.48 4.64
N TYR A 457 18.83 -14.36 5.22
CA TYR A 457 18.07 -13.50 6.13
C TYR A 457 16.86 -12.89 5.42
N GLU A 458 15.69 -12.96 6.06
CA GLU A 458 14.45 -12.29 5.67
C GLU A 458 13.78 -11.75 6.93
N ASP A 459 13.04 -10.68 6.69
CA ASP A 459 12.75 -9.56 7.57
C ASP A 459 11.74 -9.90 8.69
N GLU A 460 11.93 -9.29 9.86
CA GLU A 460 11.03 -9.39 11.00
C GLU A 460 9.72 -8.65 10.72
N LEU A 461 8.73 -9.34 10.15
CA LEU A 461 7.33 -8.94 10.26
C LEU A 461 6.67 -9.70 11.41
N VAL A 462 6.30 -8.93 12.43
CA VAL A 462 5.61 -9.32 13.65
C VAL A 462 4.31 -10.06 13.32
N ASP A 463 4.38 -11.39 13.43
CA ASP A 463 3.28 -12.33 13.36
C ASP A 463 2.43 -12.22 14.64
N PHE A 464 1.34 -11.46 14.58
CA PHE A 464 0.28 -11.55 15.59
C PHE A 464 -0.55 -12.82 15.35
N SER A 465 0.02 -13.93 15.80
CA SER A 465 -0.64 -15.02 16.55
C SER A 465 -2.10 -15.33 16.20
N LEU A 466 -2.33 -16.00 15.06
CA LEU A 466 -3.53 -16.82 14.86
C LEU A 466 -3.34 -18.22 15.46
N THR A 467 -2.98 -18.29 16.74
CA THR A 467 -2.91 -19.55 17.49
C THR A 467 -3.69 -19.44 18.79
N ASN A 468 -4.99 -19.75 18.71
CA ASN A 468 -5.64 -20.69 19.62
C ASN A 468 -7.11 -20.79 19.25
N ASN A 469 -7.47 -21.87 18.56
CA ASN A 469 -8.61 -22.73 18.88
C ASN A 469 -8.59 -23.96 17.96
N ARG A 470 -7.47 -24.70 17.99
CA ARG A 470 -7.42 -26.08 17.52
C ARG A 470 -7.83 -26.98 18.68
N ARG A 471 -9.12 -27.03 18.97
CA ARG A 471 -9.74 -28.13 19.73
C ARG A 471 -11.04 -28.55 19.05
N ASP A 472 -10.98 -29.78 18.56
CA ASP A 472 -12.08 -30.70 18.30
C ASP A 472 -13.23 -30.23 17.40
N LEU A 473 -13.00 -30.25 16.09
CA LEU A 473 -14.07 -30.47 15.11
C LEU A 473 -14.01 -31.91 14.63
N GLN A 474 -14.84 -32.74 15.25
CA GLN A 474 -15.24 -34.04 14.73
C GLN A 474 -15.71 -33.90 13.27
N SER A 475 -15.30 -34.87 12.46
CA SER A 475 -15.64 -35.03 11.06
C SER A 475 -17.16 -35.12 10.83
N LYS A 476 -17.84 -34.01 10.53
CA LYS A 476 -19.17 -33.95 9.89
C LYS A 476 -19.39 -32.62 9.16
N ALA A 477 -18.46 -32.20 8.32
CA ALA A 477 -18.69 -31.06 7.41
C ALA A 477 -19.04 -31.62 6.04
N GLY A 478 -20.34 -31.76 5.75
CA GLY A 478 -20.83 -32.05 4.41
C GLY A 478 -20.46 -30.91 3.47
N ASP A 479 -19.82 -31.24 2.35
CA ASP A 479 -19.51 -30.28 1.29
C ASP A 479 -20.82 -29.84 0.62
N TRP A 480 -21.02 -28.53 0.48
CA TRP A 480 -22.19 -27.97 -0.19
C TRP A 480 -21.90 -27.89 -1.68
N LEU A 481 -22.84 -28.27 -2.55
CA LEU A 481 -22.70 -28.07 -4.00
C LEU A 481 -23.62 -26.92 -4.44
N LEU A 482 -23.03 -25.86 -5.02
CA LEU A 482 -23.77 -24.76 -5.65
C LEU A 482 -24.12 -25.16 -7.07
N SER A 483 -25.39 -25.10 -7.45
CA SER A 483 -25.85 -25.44 -8.81
C SER A 483 -26.63 -24.29 -9.44
N THR A 484 -26.24 -23.87 -10.64
CA THR A 484 -26.97 -22.90 -11.49
C THR A 484 -27.01 -23.44 -12.91
N ASP A 485 -28.20 -23.52 -13.52
CA ASP A 485 -28.44 -23.83 -14.94
C ASP A 485 -27.50 -24.88 -15.56
N GLY A 486 -27.50 -26.08 -14.96
CA GLY A 486 -26.76 -27.24 -15.48
C GLY A 486 -25.28 -27.34 -15.07
N TYR A 487 -24.75 -26.38 -14.30
CA TYR A 487 -23.38 -26.43 -13.77
C TYR A 487 -23.37 -26.54 -12.24
N SER A 488 -22.47 -27.36 -11.68
CA SER A 488 -22.33 -27.55 -10.23
C SER A 488 -20.88 -27.44 -9.75
N THR A 489 -20.62 -26.68 -8.67
CA THR A 489 -19.29 -26.53 -8.05
C THR A 489 -19.34 -26.71 -6.53
N THR A 490 -18.26 -27.20 -5.92
CA THR A 490 -18.14 -27.47 -4.48
C THR A 490 -17.87 -26.19 -3.68
N TRP A 491 -18.69 -25.95 -2.67
CA TRP A 491 -18.61 -24.88 -1.69
C TRP A 491 -18.12 -25.45 -0.35
N SER A 492 -16.88 -25.14 0.02
CA SER A 492 -16.33 -25.41 1.35
C SER A 492 -16.43 -24.18 2.26
N SER A 493 -16.61 -24.35 3.57
CA SER A 493 -16.78 -23.25 4.56
C SER A 493 -15.58 -22.29 4.64
N LEU A 494 -14.41 -22.66 4.11
CA LEU A 494 -13.25 -21.78 3.95
C LEU A 494 -13.43 -20.75 2.80
N GLY A 495 -14.48 -20.86 2.01
CA GLY A 495 -14.77 -20.02 0.84
C GLY A 495 -15.58 -18.74 1.09
N VAL A 496 -16.01 -18.49 2.34
CA VAL A 496 -16.86 -17.32 2.69
C VAL A 496 -16.12 -15.98 2.52
N CYS A 497 -14.79 -15.99 2.38
CA CYS A 497 -13.99 -14.75 2.29
C CYS A 497 -13.20 -14.56 0.98
N GLY A 498 -13.34 -15.41 -0.05
CA GLY A 498 -12.41 -15.36 -1.21
C GLY A 498 -12.94 -15.71 -2.60
N SER A 499 -14.22 -16.04 -2.80
CA SER A 499 -14.68 -16.65 -4.07
C SER A 499 -15.77 -15.85 -4.79
N PHE A 500 -15.47 -14.63 -5.23
CA PHE A 500 -16.27 -13.94 -6.27
C PHE A 500 -15.66 -14.04 -7.68
N ASN A 501 -14.54 -14.76 -7.84
CA ASN A 501 -13.84 -14.91 -9.13
C ASN A 501 -14.33 -16.07 -10.02
N LEU A 502 -15.38 -16.81 -9.64
CA LEU A 502 -15.85 -18.00 -10.38
C LEU A 502 -17.20 -17.87 -11.09
N LEU A 503 -17.92 -16.74 -10.97
CA LEU A 503 -19.13 -16.45 -11.78
C LEU A 503 -18.80 -15.86 -13.16
N ARG A 504 -17.60 -16.17 -13.69
CA ARG A 504 -17.04 -15.57 -14.91
C ARG A 504 -17.29 -16.37 -16.18
N CYS A 505 -18.07 -17.45 -16.11
CA CYS A 505 -18.33 -18.34 -17.25
C CYS A 505 -19.81 -18.75 -17.36
N SER A 506 -20.73 -17.80 -17.29
CA SER A 506 -22.10 -17.95 -17.81
C SER A 506 -22.68 -16.58 -18.13
N GLY A 507 -22.13 -15.96 -19.17
CA GLY A 507 -22.86 -14.91 -19.89
C GLY A 507 -24.13 -15.51 -20.47
N ASN A 508 -25.25 -14.79 -20.31
CA ASN A 508 -26.57 -15.00 -20.92
C ASN A 508 -27.71 -15.60 -20.05
N ALA A 509 -27.64 -15.55 -18.72
CA ALA A 509 -28.79 -15.95 -17.88
C ALA A 509 -29.08 -14.99 -16.71
N LEU A 510 -28.84 -13.70 -16.92
CA LEU A 510 -29.40 -12.63 -16.08
C LEU A 510 -30.06 -11.62 -17.02
N ALA A 511 -31.29 -11.95 -17.41
CA ALA A 511 -32.27 -11.06 -18.03
C ALA A 511 -33.61 -11.34 -17.36
#